data_AF-A0A954MDF5-F1
#
_entry.id   AF-A0A954MDF5-F1
#
_cell.length_a   1.000
_cell.length_b   1.000
_cell.length_c   1.000
_cell.angle_alpha   90.00
_cell.angle_beta   90.00
_cell.angle_gamma   90.00
#
_symmetry.space_group_name_H-M   'P 1'
#
loop_
_entity.id
_entity.type
_entity.pdbx_description
1 polymer ?
#
loop_
_entity_poly.entity_id
_entity_poly.type
_entity_poly.pdbx_seq_one_letter_code
_entity_poly.pdbx_strand_id
1 'polypeptide(L)'
;FDFLTDRLIESHRRRGVCLGTHRIYSLMALVRLNDEFGGGLISDETKQDIMEFLAGARDLIVASQDEDGSWPPNWYDGAEALAKADPSAPFHRRVISTGHHLEWLAIAPEELHPPRVSILRAAKWMIQNTLETPQETIDANYTYYSHVGNALALWRKTSPPEFWTKWRTSHPEIEAGLTPAERSGTSGNTDAATSDH
;
A
#
# COMPACT_ATOMS: atom_id res chain seq x y z
N PHE A 1 11.86 -19.31 8.45
CA PHE A 1 11.19 -18.92 7.19
C PHE A 1 12.24 -18.50 6.14
N ASP A 2 13.46 -18.99 6.28
CA ASP A 2 14.66 -18.31 5.79
C ASP A 2 14.82 -18.51 4.28
N PHE A 3 14.63 -19.74 3.80
CA PHE A 3 14.58 -20.05 2.38
C PHE A 3 13.55 -19.20 1.59
N LEU A 4 12.39 -18.91 2.19
CA LEU A 4 11.38 -18.07 1.54
C LEU A 4 11.89 -16.62 1.45
N THR A 5 12.54 -16.13 2.50
CA THR A 5 13.16 -14.80 2.52
C THR A 5 14.22 -14.66 1.44
N ASP A 6 15.13 -15.63 1.32
CA ASP A 6 16.20 -15.60 0.31
C ASP A 6 15.62 -15.44 -1.09
N ARG A 7 14.59 -16.24 -1.42
CA ARG A 7 13.90 -16.16 -2.70
C ARG A 7 13.23 -14.81 -2.94
N LEU A 8 12.66 -14.19 -1.90
CA LEU A 8 12.06 -12.87 -1.99
C LEU A 8 13.15 -11.81 -2.24
N ILE A 9 14.26 -11.83 -1.51
CA ILE A 9 15.35 -10.85 -1.64
C ILE A 9 16.07 -10.96 -2.99
N GLU A 10 16.42 -12.17 -3.42
CA GLU A 10 17.20 -12.43 -4.65
C GLU A 10 16.45 -12.08 -5.94
N SER A 11 15.12 -12.10 -5.92
CA SER A 11 14.32 -11.84 -7.10
C SER A 11 14.41 -10.38 -7.55
N HIS A 12 14.51 -10.12 -8.86
CA HIS A 12 14.75 -8.76 -9.37
C HIS A 12 13.63 -7.78 -8.99
N ARG A 13 13.98 -6.61 -8.42
CA ARG A 13 13.01 -5.59 -7.94
C ARG A 13 12.02 -5.08 -8.99
N ARG A 14 12.41 -5.11 -10.28
CA ARG A 14 11.57 -4.73 -11.43
C ARG A 14 10.45 -5.72 -11.74
N ARG A 15 10.56 -6.96 -11.25
CA ARG A 15 9.62 -8.05 -11.52
C ARG A 15 8.86 -8.36 -10.24
N GLY A 16 7.59 -7.95 -10.19
CA GLY A 16 6.71 -8.23 -9.06
C GLY A 16 5.32 -7.66 -9.26
N VAL A 17 4.33 -8.32 -8.65
CA VAL A 17 2.96 -7.83 -8.56
C VAL A 17 2.96 -6.46 -7.88
N CYS A 18 2.08 -5.56 -8.34
CA CYS A 18 1.95 -4.20 -7.82
C CYS A 18 3.28 -3.44 -7.75
N LEU A 19 4.12 -3.54 -8.80
CA LEU A 19 5.38 -2.79 -8.91
C LEU A 19 6.44 -3.23 -7.88
N GLY A 20 6.36 -4.48 -7.41
CA GLY A 20 7.32 -5.07 -6.47
C GLY A 20 7.08 -4.71 -5.01
N THR A 21 6.05 -3.93 -4.69
CA THR A 21 5.80 -3.46 -3.32
C THR A 21 5.22 -4.55 -2.41
N HIS A 22 4.49 -5.53 -2.95
CA HIS A 22 3.99 -6.67 -2.16
C HIS A 22 5.14 -7.41 -1.47
N ARG A 23 6.30 -7.52 -2.12
CA ARG A 23 7.49 -8.11 -1.52
C ARG A 23 7.97 -7.32 -0.31
N ILE A 24 8.05 -5.99 -0.44
CA ILE A 24 8.46 -5.09 0.65
C ILE A 24 7.50 -5.29 1.83
N TYR A 25 6.20 -5.27 1.56
CA TYR A 25 5.18 -5.48 2.59
C TYR A 25 5.32 -6.85 3.25
N SER A 26 5.45 -7.94 2.48
CA SER A 26 5.60 -9.30 3.01
C SER A 26 6.85 -9.45 3.88
N LEU A 27 7.98 -8.90 3.46
CA LEU A 27 9.21 -8.92 4.24
C LEU A 27 9.08 -8.12 5.54
N MET A 28 8.43 -6.95 5.48
CA MET A 28 8.18 -6.14 6.68
C MET A 28 7.21 -6.84 7.65
N ALA A 29 6.15 -7.46 7.12
CA ALA A 29 5.21 -8.25 7.91
C ALA A 29 5.91 -9.45 8.58
N LEU A 30 6.81 -10.14 7.87
CA LEU A 30 7.58 -11.25 8.44
C LEU A 30 8.46 -10.80 9.61
N VAL A 31 9.13 -9.64 9.52
CA VAL A 31 9.91 -9.09 10.63
C VAL A 31 9.00 -8.77 11.82
N ARG A 32 7.82 -8.17 11.59
CA ARG A 32 6.86 -7.88 12.67
C ARG A 32 6.33 -9.13 13.34
N LEU A 33 5.98 -10.16 12.56
CA LEU A 33 5.56 -11.44 13.08
C LEU A 33 6.71 -12.12 13.83
N ASN A 34 7.95 -12.04 13.34
CA ASN A 34 9.09 -12.58 14.06
C ASN A 34 9.23 -11.92 15.43
N ASP A 35 9.12 -10.60 15.51
CA ASP A 35 9.18 -9.86 16.77
C ASP A 35 8.01 -10.22 17.71
N GLU A 36 6.79 -10.32 17.18
CA GLU A 36 5.58 -10.66 17.93
C GLU A 36 5.64 -12.09 18.53
N PHE A 37 6.19 -13.05 17.78
CA PHE A 37 6.26 -14.45 18.16
C PHE A 37 7.62 -14.86 18.78
N GLY A 38 8.32 -13.92 19.40
CA GLY A 38 9.49 -14.20 20.24
C GLY A 38 10.81 -14.40 19.50
N GLY A 39 10.89 -13.99 18.24
CA GLY A 39 12.13 -13.87 17.47
C GLY A 39 12.60 -15.15 16.76
N GLY A 40 11.87 -16.27 16.87
CA GLY A 40 12.30 -17.58 16.36
C GLY A 40 11.72 -18.02 15.01
N LEU A 41 10.97 -17.17 14.30
CA LEU A 41 10.41 -17.51 12.98
C LEU A 41 11.45 -17.46 11.86
N ILE A 42 12.43 -16.58 11.99
CA ILE A 42 13.60 -16.44 11.10
C ILE A 42 14.87 -16.33 11.92
N SER A 43 16.02 -16.70 11.32
CA SER A 43 17.32 -16.45 11.95
C SER A 43 17.63 -14.96 12.08
N ASP A 44 18.55 -14.60 12.99
CA ASP A 44 19.03 -13.23 13.15
C ASP A 44 19.71 -12.70 11.88
N GLU A 45 20.45 -13.57 11.17
CA GLU A 45 21.07 -13.27 9.87
C GLU A 45 20.00 -12.92 8.83
N THR A 46 18.99 -13.78 8.67
CA THR A 46 17.86 -13.51 7.77
C THR A 46 17.13 -12.21 8.15
N LYS A 47 16.95 -11.93 9.45
CA LYS A 47 16.34 -10.66 9.89
C LYS A 47 17.20 -9.47 9.47
N GLN A 48 18.52 -9.54 9.65
CA GLN A 48 19.45 -8.50 9.23
C GLN A 48 19.36 -8.26 7.71
N ASP A 49 19.36 -9.31 6.90
CA ASP A 49 19.27 -9.23 5.43
C ASP A 49 17.97 -8.57 4.98
N ILE A 50 16.85 -8.88 5.64
CA ILE A 50 15.56 -8.22 5.38
C ILE A 50 15.67 -6.73 5.69
N MET A 51 16.22 -6.37 6.85
CA MET A 51 16.32 -4.98 7.26
C MET A 51 17.20 -4.17 6.31
N GLU A 52 18.30 -4.74 5.83
CA GLU A 52 19.15 -4.12 4.79
C GLU A 52 18.41 -3.96 3.46
N PHE A 53 17.67 -4.98 3.03
CA PHE A 53 16.86 -4.90 1.80
C PHE A 53 15.81 -3.79 1.87
N LEU A 54 15.11 -3.68 3.01
CA LEU A 54 14.08 -2.68 3.28
C LEU A 54 14.68 -1.27 3.41
N ALA A 55 15.86 -1.13 4.02
CA ALA A 55 16.62 0.11 4.06
C ALA A 55 16.96 0.60 2.63
N GLY A 56 17.42 -0.30 1.75
CA GLY A 56 17.64 0.05 0.35
C GLY A 56 16.35 0.43 -0.39
N ALA A 57 15.20 -0.18 -0.04
CA ALA A 57 13.90 0.23 -0.60
C ALA A 57 13.49 1.62 -0.11
N ARG A 58 13.66 1.93 1.18
CA ARG A 58 13.48 3.27 1.75
C ARG A 58 14.31 4.30 0.98
N ASP A 59 15.58 4.02 0.74
CA ASP A 59 16.47 4.98 0.09
C ASP A 59 16.05 5.26 -1.37
N LEU A 60 15.60 4.22 -2.09
CA LEU A 60 15.04 4.37 -3.43
C LEU A 60 13.78 5.24 -3.44
N ILE A 61 12.81 5.00 -2.54
CA ILE A 61 11.58 5.80 -2.50
C ILE A 61 11.85 7.24 -2.04
N VAL A 62 12.86 7.48 -1.20
CA VAL A 62 13.29 8.84 -0.85
C VAL A 62 13.77 9.56 -2.10
N ALA A 63 14.61 8.89 -2.91
CA ALA A 63 15.17 9.48 -4.12
C ALA A 63 14.16 9.63 -5.27
N SER A 64 13.06 8.88 -5.26
CA SER A 64 12.09 8.83 -6.36
C SER A 64 10.80 9.61 -6.11
N GLN A 65 10.60 10.22 -4.93
CA GLN A 65 9.35 10.92 -4.62
C GLN A 65 9.18 12.14 -5.53
N ASP A 66 8.00 12.28 -6.12
CA ASP A 66 7.65 13.41 -6.96
C ASP A 66 7.37 14.67 -6.10
N GLU A 67 7.40 15.85 -6.71
CA GLU A 67 7.17 17.13 -6.02
C GLU A 67 5.76 17.22 -5.39
N ASP A 68 4.78 16.56 -6.02
CA ASP A 68 3.42 16.47 -5.51
C ASP A 68 3.26 15.51 -4.31
N GLY A 69 4.30 14.74 -3.99
CA GLY A 69 4.35 13.81 -2.87
C GLY A 69 4.05 12.36 -3.21
N SER A 70 3.62 12.05 -4.43
CA SER A 70 3.39 10.68 -4.87
C SER A 70 4.69 9.93 -5.15
N TRP A 71 4.60 8.60 -5.20
CA TRP A 71 5.67 7.76 -5.72
C TRP A 71 5.32 7.23 -7.11
N PRO A 72 6.24 7.33 -8.08
CA PRO A 72 6.00 6.87 -9.43
C PRO A 72 6.06 5.34 -9.52
N PRO A 73 5.45 4.73 -10.55
CA PRO A 73 5.41 3.27 -10.68
C PRO A 73 6.79 2.61 -10.80
N ASN A 74 7.78 3.36 -11.27
CA ASN A 74 9.17 2.96 -11.39
C ASN A 74 10.05 3.49 -10.24
N TRP A 75 9.49 3.61 -9.03
CA TRP A 75 10.21 4.02 -7.80
C TRP A 75 11.56 3.30 -7.60
N TYR A 76 11.68 2.06 -8.07
CA TYR A 76 12.90 1.26 -7.98
C TYR A 76 14.08 1.81 -8.81
N ASP A 77 13.84 2.76 -9.71
CA ASP A 77 14.88 3.49 -10.43
C ASP A 77 15.47 4.64 -9.57
N GLY A 78 14.93 4.90 -8.37
CA GLY A 78 15.45 5.88 -7.42
C GLY A 78 15.47 7.30 -8.01
N ALA A 79 16.63 7.95 -7.94
CA ALA A 79 16.83 9.31 -8.47
C ALA A 79 16.55 9.43 -9.98
N GLU A 80 16.60 8.33 -10.72
CA GLU A 80 16.33 8.32 -12.17
C GLU A 80 14.84 8.07 -12.48
N ALA A 81 13.99 7.82 -11.47
CA ALA A 81 12.60 7.42 -11.70
C ALA A 81 11.81 8.47 -12.49
N LEU A 82 11.96 9.76 -12.15
CA LEU A 82 11.28 10.84 -12.85
C LEU A 82 11.77 10.98 -14.30
N ALA A 83 13.09 10.87 -14.53
CA ALA A 83 13.67 10.95 -15.87
C ALA A 83 13.28 9.75 -16.77
N LYS A 84 12.98 8.60 -16.16
CA LYS A 84 12.55 7.37 -16.85
C LYS A 84 11.04 7.13 -16.77
N ALA A 85 10.27 8.12 -16.34
CA ALA A 85 8.83 7.99 -16.23
C ALA A 85 8.23 7.65 -17.60
N ASP A 86 7.38 6.63 -17.64
CA ASP A 86 6.60 6.29 -18.82
C ASP A 86 5.41 7.28 -18.91
N PRO A 87 5.38 8.18 -19.91
CA PRO A 87 4.32 9.16 -20.04
C PRO A 87 2.95 8.54 -20.38
N SER A 88 2.94 7.28 -20.84
CA SER A 88 1.71 6.53 -21.15
C SER A 88 1.19 5.71 -19.97
N ALA A 89 1.92 5.67 -18.85
CA ALA A 89 1.51 4.90 -17.68
C ALA A 89 0.17 5.40 -17.13
N PRO A 90 -0.82 4.51 -16.93
CA PRO A 90 -2.10 4.88 -16.33
C PRO A 90 -1.93 5.53 -14.96
N PHE A 91 -2.69 6.59 -14.70
CA PHE A 91 -2.59 7.39 -13.47
C PHE A 91 -2.79 6.57 -12.18
N HIS A 92 -3.70 5.59 -12.18
CA HIS A 92 -3.93 4.72 -11.02
C HIS A 92 -2.69 3.93 -10.58
N ARG A 93 -1.66 3.78 -11.44
CA ARG A 93 -0.38 3.17 -11.04
C ARG A 93 0.39 4.01 -10.02
N ARG A 94 0.19 5.33 -9.98
CA ARG A 94 0.73 6.20 -8.91
C ARG A 94 -0.05 6.02 -7.62
N VAL A 95 -1.37 5.84 -7.70
CA VAL A 95 -2.24 5.57 -6.54
C VAL A 95 -1.78 4.29 -5.84
N ILE A 96 -1.66 3.18 -6.59
CA ILE A 96 -1.25 1.90 -6.02
C ILE A 96 0.18 1.93 -5.48
N SER A 97 1.13 2.56 -6.18
CA SER A 97 2.52 2.69 -5.71
C SER A 97 2.58 3.48 -4.40
N THR A 98 1.85 4.59 -4.34
CA THR A 98 1.85 5.47 -3.17
C THR A 98 1.16 4.81 -1.98
N GLY A 99 0.01 4.17 -2.21
CA GLY A 99 -0.72 3.41 -1.20
C GLY A 99 0.14 2.32 -0.59
N HIS A 100 0.74 1.46 -1.41
CA HIS A 100 1.59 0.38 -0.90
C HIS A 100 2.79 0.86 -0.11
N HIS A 101 3.45 1.96 -0.53
CA HIS A 101 4.55 2.49 0.26
C HIS A 101 4.09 2.97 1.64
N LEU A 102 2.92 3.62 1.72
CA LEU A 102 2.36 4.01 3.00
C LEU A 102 1.91 2.82 3.85
N GLU A 103 1.45 1.71 3.26
CA GLU A 103 1.07 0.50 3.99
C GLU A 103 2.25 -0.14 4.70
N TRP A 104 3.35 -0.45 3.99
CA TRP A 104 4.49 -1.11 4.63
C TRP A 104 5.19 -0.16 5.61
N LEU A 105 5.23 1.15 5.32
CA LEU A 105 5.77 2.15 6.24
C LEU A 105 4.93 2.25 7.52
N ALA A 106 3.60 2.09 7.45
CA ALA A 106 2.76 2.14 8.65
C ALA A 106 3.09 1.03 9.67
N ILE A 107 3.60 -0.10 9.18
CA ILE A 107 4.06 -1.21 10.00
C ILE A 107 5.59 -1.24 10.12
N ALA A 108 6.35 -0.28 9.59
CA ALA A 108 7.81 -0.30 9.70
C ALA A 108 8.29 0.28 11.05
N PRO A 109 9.46 -0.16 11.58
CA PRO A 109 10.13 0.57 12.65
C PRO A 109 10.62 1.93 12.14
N GLU A 110 10.80 2.88 13.06
CA GLU A 110 11.11 4.28 12.71
C GLU A 110 12.41 4.43 11.92
N GLU A 111 13.40 3.58 12.15
CA GLU A 111 14.66 3.55 11.39
C GLU A 111 14.48 3.27 9.89
N LEU A 112 13.39 2.63 9.49
CA LEU A 112 13.06 2.38 8.08
C LEU A 112 12.17 3.47 7.47
N HIS A 113 11.79 4.49 8.23
CA HIS A 113 10.99 5.58 7.69
C HIS A 113 11.84 6.55 6.85
N PRO A 114 11.32 7.01 5.70
CA PRO A 114 11.85 8.22 5.06
C PRO A 114 11.61 9.43 5.97
N PRO A 115 12.20 10.61 5.67
CA PRO A 115 11.93 11.83 6.41
C PRO A 115 10.42 12.04 6.58
N ARG A 116 10.00 12.44 7.79
CA ARG A 116 8.56 12.55 8.12
C ARG A 116 7.77 13.39 7.11
N VAL A 117 8.39 14.43 6.56
CA VAL A 117 7.80 15.29 5.53
C VAL A 117 7.41 14.51 4.27
N SER A 118 8.19 13.52 3.85
CA SER A 118 7.89 12.68 2.69
C SER A 118 6.64 11.83 2.91
N ILE A 119 6.49 11.24 4.11
CA ILE A 119 5.29 10.48 4.49
C ILE A 119 4.05 11.39 4.49
N LEU A 120 4.18 12.60 5.06
CA LEU A 120 3.07 13.55 5.12
C LEU A 120 2.66 14.05 3.73
N ARG A 121 3.62 14.29 2.82
CA ARG A 121 3.34 14.66 1.43
C ARG A 121 2.60 13.55 0.70
N ALA A 122 3.04 12.30 0.82
CA ALA A 122 2.38 11.15 0.22
C ALA A 122 0.95 10.97 0.76
N ALA A 123 0.76 11.05 2.07
CA ALA A 123 -0.56 10.96 2.68
C ALA A 123 -1.49 12.10 2.22
N LYS A 124 -0.98 13.34 2.18
CA LYS A 124 -1.72 14.50 1.68
C LYS A 124 -2.12 14.31 0.22
N TRP A 125 -1.20 13.87 -0.63
CA TRP A 125 -1.46 13.61 -2.04
C TRP A 125 -2.57 12.56 -2.22
N MET A 126 -2.52 11.44 -1.48
CA MET A 126 -3.58 10.41 -1.59
C MET A 126 -4.95 10.92 -1.17
N ILE A 127 -5.01 11.76 -0.13
CA ILE A 127 -6.27 12.36 0.34
C ILE A 127 -6.81 13.30 -0.75
N GLN A 128 -5.98 14.20 -1.28
CA GLN A 128 -6.38 15.15 -2.31
C GLN A 128 -6.83 14.43 -3.58
N ASN A 129 -6.04 13.47 -4.07
CA ASN A 129 -6.37 12.65 -5.23
C ASN A 129 -7.72 11.95 -5.06
N THR A 130 -7.96 11.32 -3.90
CA THR A 130 -9.25 10.66 -3.62
C THR A 130 -10.42 11.65 -3.61
N LEU A 131 -10.24 12.84 -3.02
CA LEU A 131 -11.29 13.86 -2.98
C LEU A 131 -11.59 14.48 -4.35
N GLU A 132 -10.59 14.55 -5.23
CA GLU A 132 -10.70 15.15 -6.56
C GLU A 132 -11.09 14.13 -7.64
N THR A 133 -11.02 12.83 -7.36
CA THR A 133 -11.40 11.76 -8.29
C THR A 133 -12.91 11.50 -8.25
N PRO A 134 -13.61 11.49 -9.39
CA PRO A 134 -15.03 11.11 -9.44
C PRO A 134 -15.29 9.70 -8.88
N GLN A 135 -16.39 9.52 -8.15
CA GLN A 135 -16.72 8.24 -7.51
C GLN A 135 -16.77 7.08 -8.50
N GLU A 136 -17.33 7.27 -9.70
CA GLU A 136 -17.37 6.25 -10.76
C GLU A 136 -15.97 5.76 -11.17
N THR A 137 -14.98 6.66 -11.14
CA THR A 137 -13.58 6.32 -11.43
C THR A 137 -12.98 5.54 -10.28
N ILE A 138 -13.29 5.91 -9.03
CA ILE A 138 -12.86 5.17 -7.83
C ILE A 138 -13.44 3.76 -7.86
N ASP A 139 -14.73 3.60 -8.16
CA ASP A 139 -15.41 2.31 -8.19
C ASP A 139 -14.83 1.39 -9.27
N ALA A 140 -14.61 1.93 -10.49
CA ALA A 140 -13.97 1.19 -11.57
C ALA A 140 -12.50 0.79 -11.28
N ASN A 141 -11.87 1.47 -10.33
CA ASN A 141 -10.46 1.29 -9.92
C ASN A 141 -10.34 0.90 -8.44
N TYR A 142 -11.38 0.30 -7.86
CA TYR A 142 -11.49 0.12 -6.41
C TYR A 142 -10.32 -0.67 -5.82
N THR A 143 -9.79 -1.64 -6.56
CA THR A 143 -8.61 -2.41 -6.15
C THR A 143 -7.41 -1.51 -5.87
N TYR A 144 -7.22 -0.42 -6.62
CA TYR A 144 -6.14 0.55 -6.38
C TYR A 144 -6.46 1.52 -5.24
N TYR A 145 -7.69 2.03 -5.18
CA TYR A 145 -8.11 2.99 -4.14
C TYR A 145 -8.31 2.35 -2.76
N SER A 146 -8.57 1.05 -2.68
CA SER A 146 -8.65 0.34 -1.40
C SER A 146 -7.33 0.41 -0.60
N HIS A 147 -6.18 0.50 -1.28
CA HIS A 147 -4.88 0.73 -0.64
C HIS A 147 -4.77 2.12 0.01
N VAL A 148 -5.49 3.14 -0.49
CA VAL A 148 -5.55 4.45 0.16
C VAL A 148 -6.21 4.33 1.52
N GLY A 149 -7.39 3.69 1.55
CA GLY A 149 -8.14 3.45 2.80
C GLY A 149 -7.35 2.60 3.78
N ASN A 150 -6.75 1.50 3.32
CA ASN A 150 -5.95 0.62 4.15
C ASN A 150 -4.71 1.33 4.73
N ALA A 151 -3.92 2.02 3.91
CA ALA A 151 -2.76 2.77 4.37
C ALA A 151 -3.12 3.78 5.46
N LEU A 152 -4.14 4.62 5.23
CA LEU A 152 -4.54 5.66 6.18
C LEU A 152 -5.11 5.07 7.48
N ALA A 153 -5.79 3.92 7.41
CA ALA A 153 -6.25 3.19 8.59
C ALA A 153 -5.08 2.63 9.40
N LEU A 154 -4.10 1.99 8.76
CA LEU A 154 -2.90 1.46 9.41
C LEU A 154 -2.12 2.55 10.15
N TRP A 155 -1.92 3.72 9.53
CA TRP A 155 -1.28 4.87 10.18
C TRP A 155 -2.06 5.39 11.41
N ARG A 156 -3.37 5.13 11.48
CA ARG A 156 -4.23 5.43 12.63
C ARG A 156 -4.33 4.26 13.62
N LYS A 157 -3.59 3.17 13.40
CA LYS A 157 -3.60 1.94 14.21
C LYS A 157 -5.00 1.31 14.30
N THR A 158 -5.68 1.23 13.16
CA THR A 158 -7.00 0.58 13.02
C THR A 158 -7.09 -0.10 11.65
N SER A 159 -8.13 -0.90 11.43
CA SER A 159 -8.48 -1.41 10.11
C SER A 159 -9.57 -0.56 9.44
N PRO A 160 -9.70 -0.59 8.10
CA PRO A 160 -10.79 0.11 7.42
C PRO A 160 -12.19 -0.25 7.93
N PRO A 161 -12.54 -1.53 8.17
CA PRO A 161 -13.85 -1.90 8.68
C PRO A 161 -14.13 -1.36 10.10
N GLU A 162 -13.15 -1.43 11.00
CA GLU A 162 -13.28 -0.89 12.36
C GLU A 162 -13.43 0.63 12.35
N PHE A 163 -12.61 1.32 11.56
CA PHE A 163 -12.70 2.76 11.40
C PHE A 163 -14.08 3.16 10.90
N TRP A 164 -14.55 2.53 9.81
CA TRP A 164 -15.84 2.83 9.20
C TRP A 164 -17.00 2.59 10.16
N THR A 165 -16.98 1.46 10.87
CA THR A 165 -18.00 1.11 11.87
C THR A 165 -18.08 2.16 12.98
N LYS A 166 -16.93 2.57 13.53
CA LYS A 166 -16.89 3.59 14.60
C LYS A 166 -17.29 4.97 14.09
N TRP A 167 -16.83 5.35 12.91
CA TRP A 167 -17.04 6.69 12.35
C TRP A 167 -18.52 6.96 12.05
N ARG A 168 -19.23 5.96 11.50
CA ARG A 168 -20.68 6.03 11.21
C ARG A 168 -21.55 6.33 12.43
N THR A 169 -21.20 5.81 13.60
CA THR A 169 -21.93 6.10 14.85
C THR A 169 -21.98 7.60 15.17
N SER A 170 -20.99 8.36 14.72
CA SER A 170 -20.90 9.82 14.89
C SER A 170 -21.29 10.66 13.66
N HIS A 171 -21.61 10.02 12.53
CA HIS A 171 -21.96 10.67 11.25
C HIS A 171 -23.17 9.96 10.59
N PRO A 172 -24.34 9.91 11.26
CA PRO A 172 -25.51 9.17 10.77
C PRO A 172 -26.08 9.72 9.45
N GLU A 173 -25.82 10.98 9.12
CA GLU A 173 -26.28 11.66 7.90
C GLU A 173 -25.75 11.02 6.60
N ILE A 174 -24.64 10.30 6.68
CA ILE A 174 -24.00 9.68 5.51
C ILE A 174 -24.80 8.48 5.01
N GLU A 175 -25.62 7.83 5.84
CA GLU A 175 -26.48 6.72 5.40
C GLU A 175 -27.77 7.18 4.72
N ALA A 176 -28.14 8.47 4.83
CA ALA A 176 -29.34 9.00 4.20
C ALA A 176 -29.24 9.02 2.66
N GLY A 177 -28.01 9.00 2.12
CA GLY A 177 -27.74 8.93 0.68
C GLY A 177 -27.42 7.53 0.14
N LEU A 178 -27.32 6.51 1.00
CA LEU A 178 -26.94 5.14 0.59
C LEU A 178 -28.18 4.28 0.30
N THR A 179 -28.14 3.53 -0.79
CA THR A 179 -29.11 2.49 -1.11
C THR A 179 -29.08 1.37 -0.05
N PRO A 180 -30.16 0.56 0.09
CA PRO A 180 -30.18 -0.56 1.03
C PRO A 180 -29.03 -1.56 0.86
N ALA A 181 -28.52 -1.75 -0.36
CA ALA A 181 -27.40 -2.64 -0.67
C ALA A 181 -26.04 -2.07 -0.17
N GLU A 182 -25.88 -0.75 -0.22
CA GLU A 182 -24.70 -0.06 0.31
C GLU A 182 -24.71 -0.02 1.85
N ARG A 183 -25.89 -0.05 2.48
CA ARG A 183 -26.04 -0.12 3.94
C ARG A 183 -25.70 -1.48 4.53
N SER A 184 -25.90 -2.58 3.81
CA SER A 184 -25.65 -3.94 4.31
C SER A 184 -24.19 -4.40 4.20
N GLY A 185 -23.30 -3.62 3.56
CA GLY A 185 -21.89 -3.99 3.40
C GLY A 185 -21.66 -5.25 2.55
N THR A 186 -22.69 -5.73 1.87
CA THR A 186 -22.63 -6.88 0.97
C THR A 186 -22.30 -6.39 -0.43
N SER A 187 -21.02 -6.37 -0.80
CA SER A 187 -20.64 -6.29 -2.21
C SER A 187 -21.15 -7.55 -2.89
N GLY A 188 -22.16 -7.39 -3.76
CA GLY A 188 -22.75 -8.48 -4.52
C GLY A 188 -21.75 -8.99 -5.53
N ASN A 189 -21.02 -10.04 -5.18
CA ASN A 189 -20.34 -10.86 -6.18
C ASN A 189 -21.42 -11.66 -6.92
N THR A 190 -21.85 -11.15 -8.08
CA THR A 190 -22.66 -11.93 -9.02
C THR A 190 -21.74 -12.47 -10.09
N ASP A 191 -20.99 -13.52 -9.72
CA ASP A 191 -20.40 -14.42 -10.71
C ASP A 191 -21.57 -15.13 -11.43
N ALA A 192 -21.94 -14.61 -12.59
CA ALA A 192 -22.76 -15.31 -13.55
C ALA A 192 -21.92 -16.46 -14.15
N ALA A 193 -22.00 -17.63 -13.53
CA ALA A 193 -21.56 -18.88 -14.13
C ALA A 193 -22.46 -19.19 -15.34
N THR A 194 -21.98 -18.87 -16.54
CA THR A 194 -22.52 -19.46 -17.78
C THR A 194 -21.88 -20.84 -17.94
N SER A 195 -22.61 -21.88 -17.54
CA SER A 195 -22.38 -23.24 -18.00
C SER A 195 -23.13 -23.44 -19.32
N ASP A 196 -22.41 -23.58 -20.43
CA ASP A 196 -22.93 -24.22 -21.63
C ASP A 196 -21.96 -25.35 -22.01
N HIS A 197 -22.50 -26.57 -22.00
CA HIS A 197 -21.95 -27.77 -22.64
C HIS A 197 -22.81 -28.09 -23.86
#